data_AF-A0A098SC38-F1
#
_entry.id   AF-A0A098SC38-F1
#
_cell.length_a   1.000
_cell.length_b   1.000
_cell.length_c   1.000
_cell.angle_alpha   90.00
_cell.angle_beta   90.00
_cell.angle_gamma   90.00
#
_symmetry.space_group_name_H-M   'P 1'
#
loop_
_entity.id
_entity.type
_entity.pdbx_description
1 polymer ?
#
loop_
_entity_poly.entity_id
_entity_poly.type
_entity_poly.pdbx_seq_one_letter_code
_entity_poly.pdbx_strand_id
1 'polypeptide(L)'
;MPPHQFTWTYVSDAGQRYTVGLFHSVREGHLMVYCNQKVVLIDFKVFDTRSYPLFLDDELFHVNIERKNGKYFYGFQMDKEADTPRNQARRLIEKKHWKQTLIFVALLALAVTVVTIIGRSQKEDQGDPAARAELILQHGKMAEGKVEGIYQHEDQTTVRYSFIVNGQSYSGREALPPMPNIVLTNGLPLKEGDQFAVRYVGDRPGWNSIQLDNPTEEQIRYYRKLAWQQQARQHPDQSETLIECLLDIAYAQQGLSGYAAFISQTASTTDNPFANEQTYKRLIRSVDFQNARQQQCL
;
A
#
# COMPACT_ATOMS: atom_id res chain seq x y z
N MET A 1 -41.92 -54.72 -2.65
CA MET A 1 -41.27 -53.40 -2.78
C MET A 1 -41.90 -52.69 -3.96
N PRO A 2 -42.26 -51.41 -3.84
CA PRO A 2 -42.73 -50.63 -4.98
C PRO A 2 -41.63 -50.54 -6.04
N PRO A 3 -42.00 -50.38 -7.33
CA PRO A 3 -41.02 -50.14 -8.37
C PRO A 3 -40.28 -48.83 -8.11
N HIS A 4 -39.02 -48.78 -8.54
CA HIS A 4 -38.21 -47.58 -8.42
C HIS A 4 -38.41 -46.70 -9.66
N GLN A 5 -38.65 -45.41 -9.45
CA GLN A 5 -38.80 -44.44 -10.53
C GLN A 5 -37.86 -43.26 -10.32
N PHE A 6 -37.14 -42.89 -11.37
CA PHE A 6 -36.21 -41.76 -11.37
C PHE A 6 -36.45 -40.88 -12.58
N THR A 7 -36.10 -39.61 -12.47
CA THR A 7 -36.18 -38.65 -13.57
C THR A 7 -35.03 -37.67 -13.48
N TRP A 8 -34.36 -37.47 -14.60
CA TRP A 8 -33.29 -36.50 -14.78
C TRP A 8 -33.71 -35.49 -15.85
N THR A 9 -33.28 -34.25 -15.66
CA THR A 9 -33.43 -33.21 -16.68
C THR A 9 -32.05 -32.88 -17.24
N TYR A 10 -31.94 -32.91 -18.56
CA TYR A 10 -30.79 -32.40 -19.30
C TYR A 10 -31.23 -31.20 -20.13
N VAL A 11 -30.37 -30.19 -20.22
CA VAL A 11 -30.59 -29.01 -21.05
C VAL A 11 -29.38 -28.91 -21.98
N SER A 12 -29.62 -28.97 -23.29
CA SER A 12 -28.55 -28.85 -24.28
C SER A 12 -28.09 -27.40 -24.44
N ASP A 13 -26.94 -27.18 -25.07
CA ASP A 13 -26.41 -25.84 -25.34
C ASP A 13 -27.35 -25.00 -26.22
N ALA A 14 -28.21 -25.64 -27.01
CA ALA A 14 -29.26 -24.98 -27.78
C ALA A 14 -30.47 -24.56 -26.92
N GLY A 15 -30.44 -24.85 -25.61
CA GLY A 15 -31.52 -24.60 -24.67
C GLY A 15 -32.63 -25.66 -24.70
N GLN A 16 -32.46 -26.74 -25.49
CA GLN A 16 -33.47 -27.80 -25.58
C GLN A 16 -33.48 -28.62 -24.29
N ARG A 17 -34.67 -28.78 -23.70
CA ARG A 17 -34.85 -29.56 -22.47
C ARG A 17 -35.28 -31.00 -22.78
N TYR A 18 -34.59 -31.94 -22.14
CA TYR A 18 -34.86 -33.36 -22.18
C TYR A 18 -35.17 -33.87 -20.77
N THR A 19 -36.32 -34.52 -20.61
CA THR A 19 -36.71 -35.21 -19.37
C THR A 19 -36.54 -36.70 -19.59
N VAL A 20 -35.46 -37.27 -19.05
CA VAL A 20 -35.17 -38.71 -19.11
C VAL A 20 -35.67 -39.36 -17.84
N GLY A 21 -36.61 -40.29 -17.94
CA GLY A 21 -37.08 -41.06 -16.81
C GLY A 21 -36.75 -42.54 -16.93
N LEU A 22 -36.61 -43.17 -15.79
CA LEU A 22 -36.35 -44.59 -15.64
C LEU A 22 -37.36 -45.18 -14.68
N PHE A 23 -37.93 -46.31 -15.05
CA PHE A 23 -38.77 -47.16 -14.23
C PHE A 23 -38.14 -48.54 -14.12
N HIS A 24 -37.97 -49.05 -12.89
CA HIS A 24 -37.39 -50.35 -12.64
C HIS A 24 -38.18 -51.14 -11.59
N SER A 25 -38.84 -52.21 -12.01
CA SER A 25 -39.50 -53.18 -11.13
C SER A 25 -38.44 -54.11 -10.55
N VAL A 26 -37.93 -53.80 -9.35
CA VAL A 26 -36.85 -54.55 -8.70
C VAL A 26 -37.17 -56.04 -8.49
N ARG A 27 -38.46 -56.38 -8.29
CA ARG A 27 -38.90 -57.77 -8.06
C ARG A 27 -38.94 -58.59 -9.35
N GLU A 28 -39.36 -57.98 -10.45
CA GLU A 28 -39.60 -58.65 -11.74
C GLU A 28 -38.48 -58.40 -12.76
N GLY A 29 -37.57 -57.47 -12.44
CA GLY A 29 -36.47 -57.06 -13.30
C GLY A 29 -36.92 -56.30 -14.56
N HIS A 30 -38.12 -55.71 -14.56
CA HIS A 30 -38.64 -54.96 -15.70
C HIS A 30 -38.10 -53.53 -15.68
N LEU A 31 -37.40 -53.13 -16.74
CA LEU A 31 -36.79 -51.83 -16.90
C LEU A 31 -37.43 -51.10 -18.08
N MET A 32 -37.75 -49.82 -17.90
CA MET A 32 -38.19 -48.92 -18.95
C MET A 32 -37.50 -47.57 -18.80
N VAL A 33 -36.91 -47.08 -19.88
CA VAL A 33 -36.38 -45.72 -19.99
C VAL A 33 -37.23 -44.95 -20.99
N TYR A 34 -37.60 -43.73 -20.63
CA TYR A 34 -38.36 -42.83 -21.48
C TYR A 34 -37.70 -41.45 -21.55
N CYS A 35 -37.83 -40.77 -22.69
CA CYS A 35 -37.39 -39.40 -22.88
C CYS A 35 -38.56 -38.55 -23.36
N ASN A 36 -38.86 -37.45 -22.67
CA ASN A 36 -40.00 -36.55 -22.99
C ASN A 36 -41.31 -37.32 -23.22
N GLN A 37 -41.63 -38.22 -22.28
CA GLN A 37 -42.83 -39.09 -22.29
C GLN A 37 -42.87 -40.16 -23.39
N LYS A 38 -41.83 -40.30 -24.21
CA LYS A 38 -41.71 -41.39 -25.19
C LYS A 38 -40.80 -42.48 -24.66
N VAL A 39 -41.24 -43.74 -24.70
CA VAL A 39 -40.41 -44.88 -24.32
C VAL A 39 -39.29 -45.04 -25.35
N VAL A 40 -38.04 -45.04 -24.88
CA VAL A 40 -36.83 -45.15 -25.72
C VAL A 40 -36.12 -46.48 -25.54
N LEU A 41 -36.31 -47.15 -24.39
CA LEU A 41 -35.72 -48.45 -24.11
C LEU A 41 -36.61 -49.24 -23.15
N ILE A 42 -36.76 -50.54 -23.42
CA ILE A 42 -37.37 -51.51 -22.51
C ILE A 42 -36.42 -52.70 -22.43
N ASP A 43 -36.19 -53.20 -21.22
CA ASP A 43 -35.44 -54.42 -20.99
C ASP A 43 -36.08 -55.24 -19.86
N PHE A 44 -35.90 -56.55 -19.87
CA PHE A 44 -36.50 -57.47 -18.92
C PHE A 44 -35.40 -58.28 -18.22
N LYS A 45 -35.70 -58.73 -16.99
CA LYS A 45 -34.77 -59.51 -16.15
C LYS A 45 -33.47 -58.76 -15.81
N VAL A 46 -33.56 -57.45 -15.61
CA VAL A 46 -32.45 -56.59 -15.17
C VAL A 46 -32.26 -56.74 -13.65
N PHE A 47 -31.51 -57.75 -13.21
CA PHE A 47 -31.23 -57.99 -11.79
C PHE A 47 -29.80 -57.65 -11.37
N ASP A 48 -28.95 -57.30 -12.33
CA ASP A 48 -27.53 -57.02 -12.12
C ASP A 48 -27.17 -55.64 -12.66
N THR A 49 -25.92 -55.22 -12.43
CA THR A 49 -25.41 -53.95 -12.93
C THR A 49 -25.46 -53.91 -14.46
N ARG A 50 -26.12 -52.90 -15.02
CA ARG A 50 -26.29 -52.67 -16.46
C ARG A 50 -26.11 -51.19 -16.78
N SER A 51 -25.63 -50.91 -17.99
CA SER A 51 -25.49 -49.56 -18.52
C SER A 51 -26.07 -49.52 -19.92
N TYR A 52 -26.87 -48.49 -20.21
CA TYR A 52 -27.54 -48.34 -21.50
C TYR A 52 -27.14 -47.01 -22.14
N PRO A 53 -26.61 -47.03 -23.38
CA PRO A 53 -26.32 -45.80 -24.10
C PRO A 53 -27.61 -45.13 -24.58
N LEU A 54 -27.66 -43.81 -24.46
CA LEU A 54 -28.75 -42.97 -24.94
C LEU A 54 -28.15 -41.71 -25.58
N PHE A 55 -28.43 -41.48 -26.85
CA PHE A 55 -28.06 -40.23 -27.52
C PHE A 55 -29.15 -39.18 -27.32
N LEU A 56 -28.75 -37.99 -26.86
CA LEU A 56 -29.57 -36.78 -26.86
C LEU A 56 -28.82 -35.72 -27.66
N ASP A 57 -29.38 -35.32 -28.80
CA ASP A 57 -28.66 -34.54 -29.82
C ASP A 57 -27.31 -35.20 -30.17
N ASP A 58 -26.20 -34.46 -30.04
CA ASP A 58 -24.84 -34.91 -30.34
C ASP A 58 -24.07 -35.42 -29.10
N GLU A 59 -24.75 -35.60 -27.96
CA GLU A 59 -24.16 -36.10 -26.72
C GLU A 59 -24.59 -37.52 -26.41
N LEU A 60 -23.60 -38.36 -26.09
CA LEU A 60 -23.82 -39.71 -25.59
C LEU A 60 -23.99 -39.68 -24.07
N PHE A 61 -25.06 -40.28 -23.59
CA PHE A 61 -25.31 -40.51 -22.18
C PHE A 61 -25.36 -41.99 -21.86
N HIS A 62 -25.08 -42.33 -20.61
CA HIS A 62 -25.27 -43.66 -20.06
C HIS A 62 -26.31 -43.61 -18.94
N VAL A 63 -27.34 -44.44 -19.07
CA VAL A 63 -28.27 -44.75 -17.99
C VAL A 63 -27.74 -45.98 -17.28
N ASN A 64 -27.21 -45.76 -16.08
CA ASN A 64 -26.55 -46.77 -15.26
C ASN A 64 -27.51 -47.30 -14.19
N ILE A 65 -27.58 -48.61 -14.07
CA ILE A 65 -28.18 -49.31 -12.95
C ILE A 65 -27.07 -50.11 -12.29
N GLU A 66 -26.69 -49.76 -11.07
CA GLU A 66 -25.65 -50.44 -10.31
C GLU A 66 -26.25 -51.20 -9.13
N ARG A 67 -25.90 -52.48 -9.00
CA ARG A 67 -26.28 -53.28 -7.82
C ARG A 67 -25.08 -53.44 -6.90
N LYS A 68 -25.16 -52.86 -5.69
CA LYS A 68 -24.13 -52.93 -4.65
C LYS A 68 -24.76 -53.31 -3.31
N ASN A 69 -24.24 -54.34 -2.64
CA ASN A 69 -24.72 -54.82 -1.33
C ASN A 69 -26.24 -55.07 -1.28
N GLY A 70 -26.81 -55.66 -2.35
CA GLY A 70 -28.24 -55.94 -2.45
C GLY A 70 -29.14 -54.72 -2.72
N LYS A 71 -28.57 -53.52 -2.90
CA LYS A 71 -29.30 -52.29 -3.23
C LYS A 71 -29.01 -51.85 -4.67
N TYR A 72 -29.96 -51.16 -5.28
CA TYR A 72 -29.84 -50.58 -6.62
C TYR A 72 -29.58 -49.08 -6.55
N PHE A 73 -28.65 -48.61 -7.36
CA PHE A 73 -28.32 -47.21 -7.58
C PHE A 73 -28.50 -46.88 -9.05
N TYR A 74 -28.99 -45.68 -9.34
CA TYR A 74 -29.33 -45.26 -10.70
C TYR A 74 -28.59 -43.98 -11.02
N GLY A 75 -27.93 -43.96 -12.18
CA GLY A 75 -27.15 -42.83 -12.65
C GLY A 75 -27.52 -42.45 -14.07
N PHE A 76 -27.45 -41.16 -14.36
CA PHE A 76 -27.53 -40.63 -15.71
C PHE A 76 -26.31 -39.74 -15.90
N GLN A 77 -25.39 -40.17 -16.76
CA GLN A 77 -24.08 -39.54 -16.89
C GLN A 77 -23.77 -39.29 -18.36
N MET A 78 -23.26 -38.09 -18.65
CA MET A 78 -22.76 -37.74 -19.97
C MET A 78 -21.39 -38.37 -20.19
N ASP A 79 -21.23 -39.06 -21.30
CA ASP A 79 -19.94 -39.59 -21.73
C ASP A 79 -19.14 -38.48 -22.41
N LYS A 80 -18.12 -37.99 -21.72
CA LYS A 80 -17.19 -36.96 -22.23
C LYS A 80 -15.94 -37.55 -22.88
N GLU A 81 -15.78 -38.87 -22.83
CA GLU A 81 -14.61 -39.58 -23.31
C GLU A 81 -14.83 -40.19 -24.69
N ALA A 82 -16.06 -40.63 -24.98
CA ALA A 82 -16.47 -41.13 -26.27
C ALA A 82 -16.17 -40.15 -27.41
N ASP A 83 -15.84 -40.69 -28.58
CA ASP A 83 -15.48 -39.91 -29.76
C ASP A 83 -16.72 -39.39 -30.49
N THR A 84 -17.43 -38.45 -29.85
CA THR A 84 -18.54 -37.70 -30.47
C THR A 84 -18.02 -36.40 -31.08
N PRO A 85 -18.63 -35.87 -32.15
CA PRO A 85 -18.24 -34.57 -32.74
C PRO A 85 -18.17 -33.45 -31.69
N ARG A 86 -19.06 -33.51 -30.70
CA ARG A 86 -19.15 -32.53 -29.62
C ARG A 86 -18.02 -32.66 -28.60
N ASN A 87 -17.62 -33.88 -28.23
CA ASN A 87 -16.45 -34.10 -27.38
C ASN A 87 -15.15 -33.69 -28.09
N GLN A 88 -15.04 -33.90 -29.40
CA GLN A 88 -13.91 -33.42 -30.20
C GLN A 88 -13.82 -31.88 -30.18
N ALA A 89 -14.93 -31.18 -30.42
CA ALA A 89 -14.99 -29.71 -30.37
C ALA A 89 -14.58 -29.17 -28.98
N ARG A 90 -15.08 -29.80 -27.91
CA ARG A 90 -14.74 -29.45 -26.52
C ARG A 90 -13.23 -29.57 -26.26
N ARG A 91 -12.61 -30.68 -26.67
CA ARG A 91 -11.16 -30.91 -26.52
C ARG A 91 -10.30 -29.87 -27.25
N LEU A 92 -10.73 -29.40 -28.42
CA LEU A 92 -10.01 -28.36 -29.17
C LEU A 92 -10.05 -27.02 -28.45
N ILE A 93 -11.20 -26.65 -27.90
CA ILE A 93 -11.40 -25.42 -27.11
C ILE A 93 -10.58 -25.50 -25.80
N GLU A 94 -10.64 -26.63 -25.09
CA GLU A 94 -9.87 -26.87 -23.87
C GLU A 94 -8.36 -26.76 -24.11
N LYS A 95 -7.84 -27.34 -25.20
CA LYS A 95 -6.42 -27.20 -25.59
C LYS A 95 -6.03 -25.74 -25.83
N LYS A 96 -6.91 -24.95 -26.45
CA LYS A 96 -6.66 -23.52 -26.68
C LYS A 96 -6.62 -22.75 -25.36
N HIS A 97 -7.61 -22.96 -24.49
CA HIS A 97 -7.66 -22.29 -23.20
C HIS A 97 -6.51 -22.70 -22.29
N TRP A 98 -6.13 -23.98 -22.26
CA TRP A 98 -4.97 -24.44 -21.52
C TRP A 98 -3.67 -23.72 -21.94
N LYS A 99 -3.44 -23.57 -23.24
CA LYS A 99 -2.29 -22.79 -23.75
C LYS A 99 -2.36 -21.32 -23.31
N GLN A 100 -3.54 -20.70 -23.38
CA GLN A 100 -3.73 -19.31 -22.93
C GLN A 100 -3.46 -19.16 -21.42
N THR A 101 -3.95 -20.09 -20.60
CA THR A 101 -3.69 -20.11 -19.15
C THR A 101 -2.19 -20.23 -18.86
N LEU A 102 -1.46 -21.12 -19.55
CA LEU A 102 -0.01 -21.26 -19.38
C LEU A 102 0.75 -19.97 -19.72
N ILE A 103 0.38 -19.30 -20.81
CA ILE A 103 0.99 -18.01 -21.20
C ILE A 103 0.73 -16.95 -20.13
N PHE A 104 -0.51 -16.85 -19.64
CA PHE A 104 -0.87 -15.90 -18.60
C PHE A 104 -0.07 -16.13 -17.30
N VAL A 105 0.02 -17.38 -16.85
CA VAL A 105 0.80 -17.75 -15.66
C VAL A 105 2.28 -17.42 -15.84
N ALA A 106 2.85 -17.68 -17.01
CA ALA A 106 4.25 -17.36 -17.31
C ALA A 106 4.51 -15.84 -17.27
N LEU A 107 3.62 -15.03 -17.85
CA LEU A 107 3.73 -13.56 -17.81
C LEU A 107 3.62 -13.01 -16.39
N LEU A 108 2.70 -13.56 -15.58
CA LEU A 108 2.54 -13.15 -14.19
C LEU A 108 3.81 -13.47 -13.37
N ALA A 109 4.37 -14.68 -13.54
CA ALA A 109 5.61 -15.07 -12.87
C ALA A 109 6.79 -14.16 -13.27
N LEU A 110 6.87 -13.78 -14.56
CA LEU A 110 7.89 -12.83 -15.03
C LEU A 110 7.73 -11.46 -14.37
N ALA A 111 6.50 -10.93 -14.30
CA ALA A 111 6.23 -9.63 -13.67
C ALA A 111 6.62 -9.62 -12.18
N VAL A 112 6.26 -10.67 -11.42
CA VAL A 112 6.67 -10.82 -10.01
C VAL A 112 8.20 -10.90 -9.89
N THR A 113 8.86 -11.62 -10.79
CA THR A 113 10.33 -11.73 -10.81
C THR A 113 10.99 -10.36 -11.04
N VAL A 114 10.48 -9.56 -11.98
CA VAL A 114 11.00 -8.21 -12.24
C VAL A 114 10.81 -7.30 -11.02
N VAL A 115 9.62 -7.30 -10.40
CA VAL A 115 9.34 -6.50 -9.20
C VAL A 115 10.26 -6.87 -8.04
N THR A 116 10.50 -8.17 -7.83
CA THR A 116 11.39 -8.64 -6.75
C THR A 116 12.86 -8.31 -6.98
N ILE A 117 13.35 -8.37 -8.22
CA ILE A 117 14.72 -7.94 -8.57
C ILE A 117 14.89 -6.44 -8.31
N ILE A 118 13.96 -5.61 -8.79
CA ILE A 118 13.99 -4.14 -8.58
C ILE A 118 13.93 -3.80 -7.07
N GLY A 119 13.06 -4.48 -6.32
CA GLY A 119 12.95 -4.28 -4.87
C GLY A 119 14.19 -4.72 -4.09
N ARG A 120 14.93 -5.73 -4.55
CA ARG A 120 16.21 -6.15 -3.95
C ARG A 120 17.34 -5.18 -4.22
N SER A 121 17.48 -4.68 -5.46
CA SER A 121 18.49 -3.66 -5.78
C SER A 121 18.30 -2.35 -4.99
N GLN A 122 17.06 -2.00 -4.61
CA GLN A 122 16.80 -0.85 -3.73
C GLN A 122 17.19 -1.09 -2.27
N LYS A 123 17.17 -2.33 -1.78
CA LYS A 123 17.61 -2.67 -0.41
C LYS A 123 19.12 -2.79 -0.29
N GLU A 124 19.79 -3.23 -1.33
CA GLU A 124 21.25 -3.49 -1.33
C GLU A 124 22.10 -2.19 -1.29
N ASP A 125 21.52 -1.05 -1.65
CA ASP A 125 22.17 0.27 -1.53
C ASP A 125 22.08 0.88 -0.11
N GLN A 126 21.42 0.18 0.83
CA GLN A 126 21.45 0.50 2.26
C GLN A 126 22.58 -0.30 2.91
N GLY A 127 23.82 0.16 2.72
CA GLY A 127 24.97 -0.31 3.51
C GLY A 127 24.74 -0.14 5.02
N ASP A 128 25.67 -0.64 5.84
CA ASP A 128 25.60 -0.50 7.30
C ASP A 128 25.24 0.95 7.71
N PRO A 129 24.12 1.19 8.41
CA PRO A 129 23.67 2.52 8.79
C PRO A 129 24.73 3.33 9.53
N ALA A 130 25.55 2.68 10.36
CA ALA A 130 26.62 3.35 11.10
C ALA A 130 27.75 3.79 10.16
N ALA A 131 28.22 2.89 9.29
CA ALA A 131 29.22 3.23 8.29
C ALA A 131 28.74 4.32 7.31
N ARG A 132 27.45 4.30 6.93
CA ARG A 132 26.85 5.35 6.09
C ARG A 132 26.82 6.69 6.80
N ALA A 133 26.37 6.73 8.05
CA ALA A 133 26.35 7.96 8.84
C ALA A 133 27.77 8.54 8.98
N GLU A 134 28.76 7.70 9.26
CA GLU A 134 30.16 8.12 9.36
C GLU A 134 30.71 8.67 8.04
N LEU A 135 30.42 8.02 6.91
CA LEU A 135 30.83 8.48 5.59
C LEU A 135 30.18 9.81 5.20
N ILE A 136 28.89 9.98 5.51
CA ILE A 136 28.19 11.25 5.33
C ILE A 136 28.86 12.34 6.17
N LEU A 137 29.17 12.06 7.44
CA LEU A 137 29.80 13.04 8.34
C LEU A 137 31.20 13.45 7.86
N GLN A 138 32.06 12.49 7.52
CA GLN A 138 33.45 12.73 7.16
C GLN A 138 33.65 13.28 5.73
N HIS A 139 32.88 12.78 4.76
CA HIS A 139 33.09 13.05 3.33
C HIS A 139 31.89 13.77 2.66
N GLY A 140 30.93 14.20 3.47
CA GLY A 140 29.70 14.83 3.00
C GLY A 140 29.95 16.19 2.35
N LYS A 141 29.45 16.35 1.13
CA LYS A 141 29.24 17.65 0.50
C LYS A 141 27.89 18.22 0.91
N MET A 142 27.74 19.53 0.81
CA MET A 142 26.50 20.24 1.15
C MET A 142 25.74 20.64 -0.11
N ALA A 143 24.42 20.53 -0.05
CA ALA A 143 23.48 21.09 -1.02
C ALA A 143 22.30 21.71 -0.28
N GLU A 144 21.55 22.59 -0.93
CA GLU A 144 20.27 23.05 -0.40
C GLU A 144 19.20 21.99 -0.68
N GLY A 145 18.44 21.65 0.35
CA GLY A 145 17.31 20.74 0.25
C GLY A 145 16.03 21.37 0.77
N LYS A 146 14.92 20.75 0.39
CA LYS A 146 13.57 21.21 0.68
C LYS A 146 12.76 20.08 1.30
N VAL A 147 12.00 20.41 2.35
CA VAL A 147 11.04 19.48 2.95
C VAL A 147 9.86 19.29 1.99
N GLU A 148 9.61 18.05 1.59
CA GLU A 148 8.59 17.65 0.62
C GLU A 148 7.35 17.01 1.26
N GLY A 149 7.44 16.63 2.54
CA GLY A 149 6.36 15.96 3.23
C GLY A 149 6.71 15.61 4.67
N ILE A 150 5.74 15.74 5.57
CA ILE A 150 5.88 15.37 6.98
C ILE A 150 4.78 14.36 7.31
N TYR A 151 5.17 13.15 7.70
CA TYR A 151 4.25 12.04 7.94
C TYR A 151 4.33 11.61 9.41
N GLN A 152 3.27 11.87 10.17
CA GLN A 152 3.16 11.43 11.56
C GLN A 152 2.64 9.99 11.61
N HIS A 153 3.37 9.13 12.32
CA HIS A 153 2.97 7.79 12.73
C HIS A 153 2.92 7.73 14.26
N GLU A 154 2.31 6.69 14.82
CA GLU A 154 2.17 6.54 16.29
C GLU A 154 3.53 6.62 17.01
N ASP A 155 4.56 6.00 16.43
CA ASP A 155 5.88 5.88 17.08
C ASP A 155 6.92 6.90 16.59
N GLN A 156 6.67 7.58 15.46
CA GLN A 156 7.65 8.49 14.85
C GLN A 156 7.04 9.47 13.86
N THR A 157 7.71 10.59 13.65
CA THR A 157 7.45 11.49 12.52
C THR A 157 8.51 11.27 11.45
N THR A 158 8.11 11.03 10.20
CA THR A 158 9.02 10.93 9.07
C THR A 158 9.01 12.22 8.26
N VAL A 159 10.17 12.84 8.10
CA VAL A 159 10.38 14.00 7.22
C VAL A 159 10.94 13.52 5.90
N ARG A 160 10.24 13.74 4.80
CA ARG A 160 10.73 13.52 3.44
C ARG A 160 11.29 14.83 2.89
N TYR A 161 12.45 14.78 2.25
CA TYR A 161 13.07 15.93 1.62
C TYR A 161 13.64 15.61 0.25
N SER A 162 13.84 16.64 -0.56
CA SER A 162 14.51 16.58 -1.86
C SER A 162 15.67 17.56 -1.94
N PHE A 163 16.62 17.30 -2.83
CA PHE A 163 17.73 18.21 -3.14
C PHE A 163 18.26 17.90 -4.56
N ILE A 164 19.01 18.84 -5.15
CA ILE A 164 19.51 18.71 -6.52
C ILE A 164 21.03 18.68 -6.51
N VAL A 165 21.63 17.71 -7.21
CA VAL A 165 23.07 17.60 -7.44
C VAL A 165 23.30 17.42 -8.93
N ASN A 166 24.08 18.31 -9.55
CA ASN A 166 24.39 18.28 -10.99
C ASN A 166 23.15 18.14 -11.90
N GLY A 167 22.05 18.80 -11.55
CA GLY A 167 20.79 18.76 -12.30
C GLY A 167 19.92 17.52 -12.08
N GLN A 168 20.37 16.54 -11.28
CA GLN A 168 19.58 15.38 -10.90
C GLN A 168 18.97 15.56 -9.51
N SER A 169 17.69 15.22 -9.38
CA SER A 169 16.97 15.26 -8.11
C SER A 169 17.22 13.98 -7.31
N TYR A 170 17.47 14.16 -6.02
CA TYR A 170 17.62 13.11 -5.03
C TYR A 170 16.66 13.37 -3.87
N SER A 171 16.31 12.31 -3.14
CA SER A 171 15.43 12.40 -1.99
C SER A 171 15.95 11.57 -0.82
N GLY A 172 15.63 12.02 0.39
CA GLY A 172 15.94 11.32 1.61
C GLY A 172 14.76 11.32 2.58
N ARG A 173 14.96 10.61 3.71
CA ARG A 173 14.02 10.58 4.83
C ARG A 173 14.80 10.70 6.13
N GLU A 174 14.23 11.45 7.07
CA GLU A 174 14.74 11.61 8.43
C GLU A 174 13.62 11.21 9.41
N ALA A 175 13.96 10.48 10.46
CA ALA A 175 13.02 10.08 11.50
C ALA A 175 13.18 11.01 12.71
N LEU A 176 12.08 11.58 13.16
CA LEU A 176 11.99 12.43 14.34
C LEU A 176 11.11 11.73 15.40
N PRO A 177 11.35 12.00 16.70
CA PRO A 177 10.44 11.59 17.76
C PRO A 177 9.00 12.07 17.48
N PRO A 178 7.97 11.30 17.87
CA PRO A 178 6.59 11.73 17.72
C PRO A 178 6.33 12.94 18.61
N MET A 179 5.83 14.02 18.02
CA MET A 179 5.44 15.23 18.76
C MET A 179 4.05 15.70 18.33
N PRO A 180 3.23 16.24 19.27
CA PRO A 180 1.88 16.73 18.96
C PRO A 180 1.91 17.83 17.90
N ASN A 181 2.85 18.77 18.05
CA ASN A 181 3.19 19.78 17.06
C ASN A 181 4.60 19.51 16.53
N ILE A 182 4.78 19.56 15.22
CA ILE A 182 6.09 19.32 14.59
C ILE A 182 6.99 20.53 14.82
N VAL A 183 7.81 20.43 15.87
CA VAL A 183 8.83 21.41 16.24
C VAL A 183 10.21 20.76 16.17
N LEU A 184 11.23 21.55 15.85
CA LEU A 184 12.62 21.13 15.88
C LEU A 184 13.18 21.23 17.31
N THR A 185 14.35 20.64 17.54
CA THR A 185 15.03 20.68 18.86
C THR A 185 15.47 22.09 19.27
N ASN A 186 15.61 23.01 18.32
CA ASN A 186 15.83 24.43 18.57
C ASN A 186 14.52 25.21 18.81
N GLY A 187 13.37 24.53 18.82
CA GLY A 187 12.04 25.09 19.06
C GLY A 187 11.40 25.76 17.85
N LEU A 188 12.03 25.78 16.67
CA LEU A 188 11.40 26.32 15.47
C LEU A 188 10.32 25.36 14.94
N PRO A 189 9.23 25.88 14.36
CA PRO A 189 8.26 25.04 13.66
C PRO A 189 8.88 24.46 12.38
N LEU A 190 8.52 23.23 12.06
CA LEU A 190 8.88 22.57 10.80
C LEU A 190 7.64 22.36 9.94
N LYS A 191 7.70 22.76 8.68
CA LYS A 191 6.61 22.59 7.71
C LYS A 191 7.13 22.18 6.33
N GLU A 192 6.20 21.71 5.49
CA GLU A 192 6.49 21.49 4.08
C GLU A 192 6.94 22.77 3.39
N GLY A 193 7.94 22.62 2.52
CA GLY A 193 8.59 23.70 1.81
C GLY A 193 9.71 24.40 2.56
N ASP A 194 9.91 24.11 3.86
CA ASP A 194 11.07 24.64 4.58
C ASP A 194 12.38 24.13 3.96
N GLN A 195 13.41 24.98 3.98
CA GLN A 195 14.68 24.71 3.33
C GLN A 195 15.83 24.57 4.33
N PHE A 196 16.58 23.48 4.18
CA PHE A 196 17.72 23.15 5.05
C PHE A 196 18.88 22.64 4.22
N ALA A 197 20.08 22.70 4.80
CA ALA A 197 21.22 22.05 4.19
C ALA A 197 21.05 20.53 4.20
N VAL A 198 21.44 19.87 3.12
CA VAL A 198 21.52 18.42 3.00
C VAL A 198 22.98 18.04 2.82
N ARG A 199 23.45 17.16 3.70
CA ARG A 199 24.78 16.57 3.62
C ARG A 199 24.70 15.25 2.83
N TYR A 200 25.52 15.07 1.80
CA TYR A 200 25.48 13.90 0.94
C TYR A 200 26.86 13.43 0.49
N VAL A 201 27.01 12.13 0.21
CA VAL A 201 28.27 11.56 -0.31
C VAL A 201 28.38 11.84 -1.81
N GLY A 202 29.48 12.44 -2.26
CA GLY A 202 29.60 13.03 -3.60
C GLY A 202 29.43 12.04 -4.77
N ASP A 203 30.04 10.86 -4.69
CA ASP A 203 29.95 9.79 -5.69
C ASP A 203 28.69 8.92 -5.50
N ARG A 204 27.97 9.08 -4.38
CA ARG A 204 26.73 8.37 -4.06
C ARG A 204 25.70 9.29 -3.38
N PRO A 205 25.07 10.24 -4.10
CA PRO A 205 24.18 11.23 -3.47
C PRO A 205 22.93 10.61 -2.82
N GLY A 206 22.57 9.37 -3.13
CA GLY A 206 21.55 8.63 -2.40
C GLY A 206 21.88 8.42 -0.91
N TRP A 207 23.15 8.53 -0.52
CA TRP A 207 23.59 8.55 0.86
C TRP A 207 23.63 9.99 1.35
N ASN A 208 22.55 10.39 2.00
CA ASN A 208 22.33 11.76 2.45
C ASN A 208 21.66 11.82 3.82
N SER A 209 21.74 13.00 4.44
CA SER A 209 21.05 13.39 5.67
C SER A 209 20.73 14.89 5.63
N ILE A 210 19.49 15.25 5.92
CA ILE A 210 19.07 16.64 6.07
C ILE A 210 19.54 17.17 7.43
N GLN A 211 20.11 18.37 7.44
CA GLN A 211 20.64 19.03 8.63
C GLN A 211 19.59 20.02 9.13
N LEU A 212 18.61 19.53 9.91
CA LEU A 212 17.46 20.34 10.37
C LEU A 212 17.85 21.47 11.35
N ASP A 213 19.07 21.43 11.87
CA ASP A 213 19.69 22.49 12.66
C ASP A 213 20.38 23.57 11.81
N ASN A 214 20.52 23.33 10.50
CA ASN A 214 21.21 24.22 9.55
C ASN A 214 20.28 24.65 8.39
N PRO A 215 19.31 25.55 8.67
CA PRO A 215 18.44 26.13 7.65
C PRO A 215 19.22 26.96 6.62
N THR A 216 18.68 27.12 5.40
CA THR A 216 19.24 28.04 4.40
C THR A 216 19.07 29.50 4.84
N GLU A 217 19.82 30.43 4.25
CA GLU A 217 19.66 31.86 4.57
C GLU A 217 18.24 32.37 4.32
N GLU A 218 17.58 31.87 3.26
CA GLU A 218 16.18 32.19 2.98
C GLU A 218 15.26 31.71 4.10
N GLN A 219 15.49 30.48 4.58
CA GLN A 219 14.74 29.91 5.69
C GLN A 219 14.98 30.67 7.01
N ILE A 220 16.22 31.12 7.28
CA ILE A 220 16.52 31.97 8.45
C ILE A 220 15.74 33.29 8.37
N ARG A 221 15.72 33.95 7.20
CA ARG A 221 14.92 35.17 6.99
C ARG A 221 13.43 34.91 7.19
N TYR A 222 12.93 33.76 6.75
CA TYR A 222 11.55 33.35 6.99
C TYR A 222 11.24 33.19 8.49
N TYR A 223 12.11 32.53 9.25
CA TYR A 223 11.95 32.41 10.71
C TYR A 223 12.02 33.76 11.42
N ARG A 224 12.93 34.67 11.03
CA ARG A 224 12.96 36.05 11.55
C ARG A 224 11.63 36.76 11.31
N LYS A 225 11.06 36.62 10.11
CA LYS A 225 9.75 37.20 9.76
C LYS A 225 8.63 36.64 10.65
N LEU A 226 8.61 35.34 10.91
CA LEU A 226 7.62 34.75 11.83
C LEU A 226 7.75 35.30 13.25
N ALA A 227 8.99 35.41 13.76
CA ALA A 227 9.26 35.98 15.07
C ALA A 227 8.78 37.43 15.17
N TRP A 228 9.05 38.23 14.14
CA TRP A 228 8.58 39.61 14.03
C TRP A 228 7.05 39.70 14.04
N GLN A 229 6.38 38.88 13.23
CA GLN A 229 4.91 38.87 13.13
C GLN A 229 4.26 38.51 14.47
N GLN A 230 4.84 37.54 15.18
CA GLN A 230 4.35 37.18 16.50
C GLN A 230 4.56 38.31 17.50
N GLN A 231 5.73 38.96 17.51
CA GLN A 231 6.01 40.09 18.41
C GLN A 231 5.08 41.27 18.17
N ALA A 232 4.92 41.68 16.91
CA ALA A 232 4.03 42.78 16.53
C ALA A 232 2.57 42.50 16.92
N ARG A 233 2.14 41.23 16.84
CA ARG A 233 0.80 40.81 17.24
C ARG A 233 0.58 40.87 18.75
N GLN A 234 1.57 40.47 19.55
CA GLN A 234 1.46 40.46 21.02
C GLN A 234 1.72 41.83 21.65
N HIS A 235 2.45 42.70 20.96
CA HIS A 235 2.87 44.02 21.44
C HIS A 235 2.61 45.10 20.37
N PRO A 236 1.33 45.42 20.09
CA PRO A 236 0.96 46.34 19.01
C PRO A 236 1.42 47.79 19.23
N ASP A 237 1.88 48.12 20.42
CA ASP A 237 2.43 49.42 20.82
C ASP A 237 3.93 49.57 20.56
N GLN A 238 4.64 48.47 20.26
CA GLN A 238 6.07 48.51 19.93
C GLN A 238 6.29 48.99 18.50
N SER A 239 7.28 49.86 18.30
CA SER A 239 7.69 50.28 16.96
C SER A 239 8.35 49.12 16.20
N GLU A 240 8.25 49.14 14.88
CA GLU A 240 8.93 48.18 14.00
C GLU A 240 10.44 48.10 14.29
N THR A 241 11.10 49.26 14.43
CA THR A 241 12.53 49.37 14.76
C THR A 241 12.89 48.71 16.09
N LEU A 242 12.03 48.83 17.11
CA LEU A 242 12.24 48.19 18.39
C LEU A 242 12.13 46.67 18.25
N ILE A 243 11.11 46.17 17.53
CA ILE A 243 10.93 44.73 17.32
C ILE A 243 12.13 44.15 16.58
N GLU A 244 12.60 44.80 15.50
CA GLU A 244 13.79 44.35 14.76
C GLU A 244 15.02 44.28 15.67
N CYS A 245 15.28 45.32 16.47
CA CYS A 245 16.41 45.34 17.39
C CYS A 245 16.33 44.22 18.45
N LEU A 246 15.15 43.95 19.01
CA LEU A 246 14.94 42.84 19.95
C LEU A 246 15.25 41.48 19.32
N LEU A 247 14.84 41.27 18.06
CA LEU A 247 15.11 40.03 17.34
C LEU A 247 16.60 39.87 17.00
N ASP A 248 17.29 40.97 16.68
CA ASP A 248 18.72 40.95 16.40
C ASP A 248 19.52 40.59 17.67
N ILE A 249 19.14 41.13 18.83
CA ILE A 249 19.70 40.72 20.13
C ILE A 249 19.43 39.23 20.40
N ALA A 250 18.19 38.78 20.18
CA ALA A 250 17.80 37.39 20.43
C ALA A 250 18.62 36.42 19.59
N TYR A 251 18.80 36.73 18.30
CA TYR A 251 19.59 35.92 17.38
C TYR A 251 21.08 35.97 17.73
N ALA A 252 21.62 37.14 18.09
CA ALA A 252 23.02 37.28 18.48
C ALA A 252 23.36 36.45 19.74
N GLN A 253 22.43 36.33 20.69
CA GLN A 253 22.66 35.60 21.94
C GLN A 253 22.36 34.09 21.84
N GLN A 254 21.31 33.69 21.10
CA GLN A 254 20.80 32.32 21.11
C GLN A 254 20.60 31.71 19.71
N GLY A 255 20.98 32.42 18.64
CA GLY A 255 20.78 31.99 17.27
C GLY A 255 19.31 31.71 16.96
N LEU A 256 19.06 30.58 16.30
CA LEU A 256 17.72 30.13 15.90
C LEU A 256 16.76 29.94 17.09
N SER A 257 17.27 29.48 18.23
CA SER A 257 16.47 29.34 19.45
C SER A 257 15.98 30.69 19.99
N GLY A 258 16.71 31.78 19.69
CA GLY A 258 16.27 33.14 19.95
C GLY A 258 15.02 33.49 19.17
N TYR A 259 14.97 33.20 17.86
CA TYR A 259 13.76 33.38 17.06
C TYR A 259 12.62 32.46 17.52
N ALA A 260 12.92 31.20 17.85
CA ALA A 260 11.93 30.27 18.37
C ALA A 260 11.24 30.79 19.64
N ALA A 261 12.00 31.40 20.56
CA ALA A 261 11.44 32.00 21.76
C ALA A 261 10.41 33.09 21.46
N PHE A 262 10.66 33.94 20.45
CA PHE A 262 9.71 34.98 20.02
C PHE A 262 8.50 34.41 19.27
N ILE A 263 8.71 33.42 18.39
CA ILE A 263 7.64 32.72 17.64
C ILE A 263 6.68 32.02 18.62
N SER A 264 7.22 31.38 19.65
CA SER A 264 6.45 30.57 20.60
C SER A 264 6.20 31.28 21.94
N GLN A 265 6.24 32.62 21.97
CA GLN A 265 6.13 33.39 23.22
C GLN A 265 4.80 33.23 24.00
N THR A 266 3.77 32.68 23.36
CA THR A 266 2.48 32.34 23.99
C THR A 266 2.20 30.84 24.01
N ALA A 267 3.14 30.01 23.56
CA ALA A 267 2.96 28.56 23.50
C ALA A 267 3.12 27.92 24.89
N SER A 268 2.41 26.82 25.12
CA SER A 268 2.60 25.99 26.31
C SER A 268 3.85 25.11 26.16
N THR A 269 4.35 24.57 27.28
CA THR A 269 5.46 23.60 27.27
C THR A 269 5.09 22.28 26.57
N THR A 270 3.80 21.95 26.53
CA THR A 270 3.31 20.76 25.81
C THR A 270 3.31 20.98 24.30
N ASP A 271 2.96 22.19 23.87
CA ASP A 271 2.91 22.53 22.45
C ASP A 271 4.30 22.66 21.84
N ASN A 272 5.24 23.26 22.58
CA ASN A 272 6.62 23.39 22.18
C ASN A 272 7.53 23.30 23.42
N PRO A 273 8.12 22.11 23.70
CA PRO A 273 8.95 21.91 24.87
C PRO A 273 10.28 22.66 24.80
N PHE A 274 10.73 23.03 23.60
CA PHE A 274 12.02 23.69 23.37
C PHE A 274 11.92 25.23 23.38
N ALA A 275 10.78 25.78 22.93
CA ALA A 275 10.50 27.21 22.99
C ALA A 275 9.05 27.49 23.38
N ASN A 276 8.82 28.26 24.44
CA ASN A 276 7.49 28.52 24.98
C ASN A 276 7.49 29.84 25.76
N GLU A 277 6.36 30.19 26.36
CA GLU A 277 6.23 31.41 27.15
C GLU A 277 7.30 31.55 28.24
N GLN A 278 7.71 30.46 28.87
CA GLN A 278 8.74 30.50 29.92
C GLN A 278 10.13 30.78 29.36
N THR A 279 10.49 30.18 28.22
CA THR A 279 11.78 30.43 27.58
C THR A 279 11.86 31.85 27.04
N TYR A 280 10.77 32.37 26.46
CA TYR A 280 10.65 33.77 26.06
C TYR A 280 10.87 34.71 27.24
N LYS A 281 10.09 34.55 28.32
CA LYS A 281 10.22 35.39 29.53
C LYS A 281 11.63 35.32 30.12
N ARG A 282 12.26 34.13 30.11
CA ARG A 282 13.64 33.95 30.59
C ARG A 282 14.65 34.70 29.73
N LEU A 283 14.51 34.63 28.41
CA LEU A 283 15.36 35.37 27.46
C LEU A 283 15.21 36.87 27.68
N ILE A 284 13.99 37.41 27.58
CA ILE A 284 13.79 38.86 27.65
C ILE A 284 14.09 39.43 29.04
N ARG A 285 14.04 38.65 30.12
CA ARG A 285 14.36 39.11 31.48
C ARG A 285 15.83 38.85 31.87
N SER A 286 16.63 38.23 31.01
CA SER A 286 18.04 38.01 31.31
C SER A 286 18.77 39.35 31.40
N VAL A 287 19.78 39.42 32.27
CA VAL A 287 20.59 40.63 32.44
C VAL A 287 21.27 41.01 31.14
N ASP A 288 21.81 40.02 30.42
CA ASP A 288 22.51 40.24 29.15
C ASP A 288 21.59 40.79 28.07
N PHE A 289 20.36 40.27 27.96
CA PHE A 289 19.37 40.77 27.00
C PHE A 289 18.93 42.19 27.34
N GLN A 290 18.71 42.47 28.62
CA GLN A 290 18.33 43.82 29.08
C GLN A 290 19.44 44.85 28.84
N ASN A 291 20.69 44.49 29.10
CA ASN A 291 21.84 45.35 28.83
C ASN A 291 22.00 45.61 27.33
N ALA A 292 21.93 44.58 26.49
CA ALA A 292 21.99 44.74 25.04
C ALA A 292 20.86 45.63 24.52
N ARG A 293 19.64 45.45 25.04
CA ARG A 293 18.48 46.29 24.69
C ARG A 293 18.71 47.76 25.03
N GLN A 294 19.26 48.05 26.21
CA GLN A 294 19.58 49.43 26.61
C GLN A 294 20.68 50.07 25.78
N GLN A 295 21.63 49.28 25.24
CA GLN A 295 22.73 49.79 24.45
C GLN A 295 22.39 49.95 22.96
N GLN A 296 21.49 49.12 22.44
CA GLN A 296 21.25 48.98 21.00
C GLN A 296 19.88 49.49 20.57
N CYS A 297 18.86 49.43 21.44
CA CYS A 297 17.47 49.71 21.06
C CYS A 297 16.87 50.95 21.72
N LEU A 298 17.55 51.55 22.70
CA LEU A 298 17.16 52.76 23.44
C LEU A 298 18.21 53.85 23.24
#